data_AF-A0A963Z6A5-F1
#
_entry.id   AF-A0A963Z6A5-F1
#
_cell.length_a   1.000
_cell.length_b   1.000
_cell.length_c   1.000
_cell.angle_alpha   90.00
_cell.angle_beta   90.00
_cell.angle_gamma   90.00
#
_symmetry.space_group_name_H-M   'P 1'
#
loop_
_entity.id
_entity.type
_entity.pdbx_description
1 polymer ?
#
loop_
_entity_poly.entity_id
_entity_poly.type
_entity_poly.pdbx_seq_one_letter_code
_entity_poly.pdbx_strand_id
1 'polypeptide(L)'
;MQGELKELFAIDLGAPELPPGVSTDLAAPVDGCRWGRSRHSRLSLPCPQQGIDLVLVLTVDPFCCAALPKQLLRVAVNGHTIRLAQFGVRSVIVCIVPQALTAGQDQLDIRFEHPNLIRPDMVSDSRDSEFHSVGFIGLGVATWRESTGAPPAAAPRPPAPMRDLPEVEALSDEQLMHYFASLGDNCEFGMAQRYANAEPLDLLRFAGLPPQNLAAGLANGFDDIGKLDELQFTVFVSGGRREYVLHQRRYEFQSHTSVDEGQMSSVRLLGRERKKLDVAARFLRSDLIDAQRIFVYKRNDVTRSDFALPLFQRLRDWGPNTLLHVVQGENGHAPGDVEVLADGFLRGYIDRFSTYDNAAAPPSPAWITLCRNSYRIWRQRGCFRHAD
;
A
#
# COMPACT_ATOMS: atom_id res chain seq x y z
N MET A 1 -13.43 4.64 -7.80
CA MET A 1 -13.37 4.64 -9.28
C MET A 1 -13.17 3.21 -9.75
N GLN A 2 -14.02 2.69 -10.64
CA GLN A 2 -13.71 1.41 -11.28
C GLN A 2 -12.96 1.73 -12.57
N GLY A 3 -11.85 1.06 -12.82
CA GLY A 3 -11.21 1.11 -14.11
C GLY A 3 -10.46 -0.17 -14.38
N GLU A 4 -10.32 -0.46 -15.66
CA GLU A 4 -9.70 -1.68 -16.14
C GLU A 4 -8.32 -1.37 -16.69
N LEU A 5 -7.32 -2.07 -16.14
CA LEU A 5 -5.97 -2.07 -16.66
C LEU A 5 -5.83 -3.28 -17.58
N LYS A 6 -5.64 -3.03 -18.88
CA LYS A 6 -5.46 -4.09 -19.88
C LYS A 6 -4.04 -4.03 -20.42
N GLU A 7 -3.25 -5.03 -20.08
CA GLU A 7 -1.89 -5.23 -20.60
C GLU A 7 -1.95 -5.41 -22.12
N LEU A 8 -1.17 -4.62 -22.85
CA LEU A 8 -1.03 -4.69 -24.30
C LEU A 8 0.15 -5.57 -24.67
N PHE A 9 1.31 -5.29 -24.09
CA PHE A 9 2.52 -6.09 -24.23
C PHE A 9 3.51 -5.76 -23.11
N ALA A 10 4.55 -6.59 -22.99
CA ALA A 10 5.70 -6.37 -22.12
C ALA A 10 7.00 -6.53 -22.93
N ILE A 11 8.00 -5.73 -22.60
CA ILE A 11 9.34 -5.77 -23.18
C ILE A 11 10.30 -6.13 -22.06
N ASP A 12 11.03 -7.22 -22.24
CA ASP A 12 12.19 -7.56 -21.41
C ASP A 12 13.37 -6.72 -21.88
N LEU A 13 13.73 -5.70 -21.11
CA LEU A 13 14.86 -4.84 -21.43
C LEU A 13 16.17 -5.52 -21.05
N GLY A 14 16.17 -6.53 -20.18
CA GLY A 14 17.33 -7.36 -19.87
C GLY A 14 17.72 -8.33 -20.98
N ALA A 15 16.85 -8.58 -21.96
CA ALA A 15 17.11 -9.48 -23.07
C ALA A 15 18.19 -8.91 -24.03
N PRO A 16 19.06 -9.76 -24.63
CA PRO A 16 20.08 -9.34 -25.60
C PRO A 16 19.51 -8.59 -26.80
N GLU A 17 18.38 -9.07 -27.32
CA GLU A 17 17.68 -8.51 -28.47
C GLU A 17 16.35 -7.88 -28.04
N LEU A 18 16.02 -6.75 -28.65
CA LEU A 18 14.75 -6.06 -28.43
C LEU A 18 13.72 -6.48 -29.50
N PRO A 19 12.41 -6.42 -29.19
CA PRO A 19 11.37 -6.73 -30.17
C PRO A 19 11.46 -5.82 -31.42
N PRO A 20 10.98 -6.29 -32.59
CA PRO A 20 10.96 -5.48 -33.81
C PRO A 20 10.25 -4.13 -33.61
N GLY A 21 10.84 -3.08 -34.17
CA GLY A 21 10.33 -1.70 -34.05
C GLY A 21 10.70 -1.00 -32.74
N VAL A 22 11.28 -1.71 -31.77
CA VAL A 22 11.83 -1.11 -30.55
C VAL A 22 13.29 -0.75 -30.77
N SER A 23 13.66 0.48 -30.40
CA SER A 23 15.05 0.95 -30.46
C SER A 23 15.41 1.73 -29.21
N THR A 24 16.68 1.69 -28.81
CA THR A 24 17.16 2.40 -27.62
C THR A 24 18.63 2.79 -27.73
N ASP A 25 19.01 3.84 -27.03
CA ASP A 25 20.41 4.22 -26.77
C ASP A 25 20.91 3.77 -25.39
N LEU A 26 20.09 3.03 -24.63
CA LEU A 26 20.51 2.37 -23.40
C LEU A 26 21.63 1.37 -23.73
N ALA A 27 22.53 1.16 -22.76
CA ALA A 27 23.63 0.23 -22.96
C ALA A 27 23.15 -1.20 -23.27
N ALA A 28 24.06 -2.02 -23.81
CA ALA A 28 23.83 -3.47 -23.91
C ALA A 28 23.53 -4.06 -22.51
N PRO A 29 22.70 -5.11 -22.43
CA PRO A 29 22.30 -5.65 -21.14
C PRO A 29 23.48 -6.29 -20.42
N VAL A 30 23.60 -6.00 -19.13
CA VAL A 30 24.56 -6.60 -18.20
C VAL A 30 23.77 -7.00 -16.95
N ASP A 31 23.94 -8.23 -16.48
CA ASP A 31 23.23 -8.79 -15.32
C ASP A 31 21.70 -8.67 -15.41
N GLY A 32 21.17 -8.83 -16.63
CA GLY A 32 19.72 -8.78 -16.90
C GLY A 32 19.12 -7.37 -16.88
N CYS A 33 19.93 -6.31 -17.03
CA CYS A 33 19.42 -4.94 -17.16
C CYS A 33 20.23 -4.10 -18.16
N ARG A 34 19.57 -3.14 -18.80
CA ARG A 34 20.23 -2.14 -19.66
C ARG A 34 20.43 -0.84 -18.88
N TRP A 35 21.68 -0.43 -18.74
CA TRP A 35 22.03 0.75 -17.93
C TRP A 35 21.93 2.05 -18.72
N GLY A 36 21.39 3.09 -18.07
CA GLY A 36 21.56 4.48 -18.51
C GLY A 36 22.98 4.97 -18.26
N ARG A 37 23.78 5.12 -19.32
CA ARG A 37 25.20 5.51 -19.25
C ARG A 37 25.49 6.97 -19.64
N SER A 38 24.45 7.74 -19.86
CA SER A 38 24.50 9.14 -20.27
C SER A 38 23.49 9.93 -19.44
N ARG A 39 23.49 11.27 -19.55
CA ARG A 39 22.48 12.10 -18.84
C ARG A 39 21.07 11.88 -19.37
N HIS A 40 20.94 11.36 -20.58
CA HIS A 40 19.67 11.11 -21.25
C HIS A 40 19.73 9.79 -21.99
N SER A 41 18.72 8.96 -21.79
CA SER A 41 18.49 7.78 -22.61
C SER A 41 17.12 7.85 -23.26
N ARG A 42 16.94 7.08 -24.32
CA ARG A 42 15.79 7.07 -25.21
C ARG A 42 15.38 5.63 -25.48
N LEU A 43 14.08 5.38 -25.45
CA LEU A 43 13.44 4.15 -25.89
C LEU A 43 12.30 4.54 -26.82
N SER A 44 12.41 4.18 -28.09
CA SER A 44 11.35 4.37 -29.08
C SER A 44 10.69 3.02 -29.37
N LEU A 45 9.36 3.01 -29.45
CA LEU A 45 8.57 1.83 -29.81
C LEU A 45 7.32 2.24 -30.61
N PRO A 46 6.70 1.33 -31.38
CA PRO A 46 5.42 1.62 -32.05
C PRO A 46 4.35 1.99 -31.02
N CYS A 47 3.55 3.02 -31.32
CA CYS A 47 2.42 3.39 -30.47
C CYS A 47 1.36 2.29 -30.56
N PRO A 48 1.04 1.56 -29.46
CA PRO A 48 0.09 0.46 -29.55
C PRO A 48 -1.32 0.91 -29.90
N GLN A 49 -1.69 2.11 -29.46
CA GLN A 49 -3.02 2.65 -29.64
C GLN A 49 -3.00 4.16 -29.51
N GLN A 50 -3.55 4.84 -30.51
CA GLN A 50 -3.64 6.30 -30.56
C GLN A 50 -4.87 6.82 -29.83
N GLY A 51 -4.75 8.03 -29.26
CA GLY A 51 -5.88 8.76 -28.69
C GLY A 51 -6.50 8.13 -27.45
N ILE A 52 -5.71 7.37 -26.68
CA ILE A 52 -6.12 6.81 -25.38
C ILE A 52 -5.02 6.98 -24.34
N ASP A 53 -5.41 6.94 -23.06
CA ASP A 53 -4.47 6.91 -21.96
C ASP A 53 -3.73 5.56 -21.93
N LEU A 54 -2.40 5.63 -21.86
CA LEU A 54 -1.56 4.47 -21.64
C LEU A 54 -0.94 4.51 -20.24
N VAL A 55 -0.60 3.33 -19.75
CA VAL A 55 0.13 3.14 -18.50
C VAL A 55 1.43 2.43 -18.82
N LEU A 56 2.55 3.09 -18.51
CA LEU A 56 3.87 2.49 -18.57
C LEU A 56 4.23 1.99 -17.18
N VAL A 57 4.64 0.73 -17.10
CA VAL A 57 5.05 0.08 -15.85
C VAL A 57 6.51 -0.34 -16.01
N LEU A 58 7.41 0.45 -15.43
CA LEU A 58 8.86 0.29 -15.58
C LEU A 58 9.42 -0.48 -14.38
N THR A 59 10.06 -1.62 -14.61
CA THR A 59 10.88 -2.31 -13.60
C THR A 59 12.31 -1.84 -13.73
N VAL A 60 12.86 -1.25 -12.66
CA VAL A 60 14.16 -0.58 -12.65
C VAL A 60 15.01 -0.98 -11.45
N ASP A 61 16.32 -0.93 -11.61
CA ASP A 61 17.31 -1.13 -10.55
C ASP A 61 18.24 0.10 -10.45
N PRO A 62 18.26 0.82 -9.33
CA PRO A 62 19.13 1.98 -9.19
C PRO A 62 20.57 1.55 -8.91
N PHE A 63 21.55 2.26 -9.49
CA PHE A 63 22.92 2.23 -8.99
C PHE A 63 22.99 3.03 -7.68
N CYS A 64 23.09 2.34 -6.55
CA CYS A 64 23.18 2.96 -5.23
C CYS A 64 24.52 2.67 -4.55
N CYS A 65 25.03 3.64 -3.81
CA CYS A 65 26.21 3.49 -2.95
C CYS A 65 26.08 4.37 -1.71
N ALA A 66 27.04 4.32 -0.78
CA ALA A 66 26.98 5.13 0.44
C ALA A 66 26.87 6.65 0.16
N ALA A 67 27.57 7.14 -0.88
CA ALA A 67 27.51 8.55 -1.29
C ALA A 67 26.25 8.91 -2.08
N LEU A 68 25.53 7.91 -2.61
CA LEU A 68 24.35 8.08 -3.44
C LEU A 68 23.31 7.00 -3.10
N PRO A 69 22.59 7.15 -1.98
CA PRO A 69 21.69 6.11 -1.48
C PRO A 69 20.39 6.00 -2.28
N LYS A 70 20.11 6.96 -3.17
CA LYS A 70 18.92 7.00 -4.03
C LYS A 70 19.27 7.60 -5.39
N GLN A 71 18.64 7.07 -6.44
CA GLN A 71 18.67 7.61 -7.79
C GLN A 71 17.38 8.39 -8.07
N LEU A 72 17.50 9.49 -8.81
CA LEU A 72 16.38 10.24 -9.39
C LEU A 72 16.24 9.85 -10.87
N LEU A 73 15.02 9.58 -11.30
CA LEU A 73 14.68 9.30 -12.70
C LEU A 73 13.56 10.23 -13.13
N ARG A 74 13.77 10.96 -14.22
CA ARG A 74 12.70 11.69 -14.91
C ARG A 74 12.30 10.92 -16.16
N VAL A 75 11.00 10.68 -16.33
CA VAL A 75 10.44 10.02 -17.50
C VAL A 75 9.63 11.04 -18.28
N ALA A 76 9.92 11.17 -19.56
CA ALA A 76 9.18 11.98 -20.50
C ALA A 76 8.71 11.13 -21.68
N VAL A 77 7.55 11.47 -22.24
CA VAL A 77 7.00 10.85 -23.45
C VAL A 77 6.70 11.94 -24.46
N ASN A 78 7.21 11.79 -25.68
CA ASN A 78 7.03 12.74 -26.78
C ASN A 78 7.39 14.19 -26.37
N GLY A 79 8.46 14.33 -25.58
CA GLY A 79 8.95 15.63 -25.08
C GLY A 79 8.29 16.15 -23.80
N HIS A 80 7.26 15.48 -23.27
CA HIS A 80 6.55 15.93 -22.07
C HIS A 80 6.94 15.08 -20.86
N THR A 81 7.41 15.71 -19.78
CA THR A 81 7.69 14.99 -18.52
C THR A 81 6.40 14.51 -17.90
N ILE A 82 6.29 13.19 -17.71
CA ILE A 82 5.11 12.54 -17.11
C ILE A 82 5.39 11.97 -15.72
N ARG A 83 6.66 11.76 -15.35
CA ARG A 83 7.02 11.21 -14.04
C ARG A 83 8.37 11.74 -13.55
N LEU A 84 8.43 11.99 -12.25
CA LEU A 84 9.65 12.11 -11.47
C LEU A 84 9.61 11.06 -10.36
N ALA A 85 10.61 10.19 -10.29
CA ALA A 85 10.67 9.11 -9.32
C ALA A 85 12.03 9.08 -8.63
N GLN A 86 12.04 8.81 -7.33
CA GLN A 86 13.25 8.63 -6.53
C GLN A 86 13.20 7.29 -5.80
N PHE A 87 14.25 6.49 -5.90
CA PHE A 87 14.28 5.14 -5.34
C PHE A 87 15.71 4.71 -5.00
N GLY A 88 15.85 3.91 -3.95
CA GLY A 88 17.15 3.39 -3.47
C GLY A 88 17.32 1.88 -3.63
N VAL A 89 16.27 1.20 -4.09
CA VAL A 89 16.23 -0.25 -4.31
C VAL A 89 15.48 -0.54 -5.60
N ARG A 90 15.60 -1.78 -6.10
CA ARG A 90 14.83 -2.25 -7.24
C ARG A 90 13.35 -1.96 -7.06
N SER A 91 12.75 -1.33 -8.08
CA SER A 91 11.42 -0.73 -7.99
C SER A 91 10.61 -0.93 -9.27
N VAL A 92 9.29 -0.88 -9.13
CA VAL A 92 8.34 -0.77 -10.25
C VAL A 92 7.70 0.62 -10.21
N ILE A 93 7.90 1.40 -11.27
CA ILE A 93 7.40 2.78 -11.39
C ILE A 93 6.23 2.79 -12.38
N VAL A 94 5.13 3.42 -11.96
CA VAL A 94 3.95 3.62 -12.79
C VAL A 94 3.96 5.03 -13.37
N CYS A 95 3.81 5.14 -14.70
CA CYS A 95 3.70 6.40 -15.41
C CYS A 95 2.40 6.40 -16.24
N ILE A 96 1.60 7.46 -16.10
CA ILE A 96 0.41 7.66 -16.93
C ILE A 96 0.80 8.52 -18.12
N VAL A 97 0.50 8.04 -19.33
CA VAL A 97 0.69 8.76 -20.59
C VAL A 97 -0.69 9.24 -21.04
N PRO A 98 -0.99 10.55 -20.93
CA PRO A 98 -2.27 11.09 -21.35
C PRO A 98 -2.53 10.85 -22.84
N GLN A 99 -3.79 10.66 -23.22
CA GLN A 99 -4.24 10.47 -24.61
C GLN A 99 -3.75 11.57 -25.56
N ALA A 100 -3.58 12.80 -25.06
CA ALA A 100 -3.06 13.91 -25.84
C ALA A 100 -1.63 13.68 -26.35
N LEU A 101 -0.84 12.86 -25.64
CA LEU A 101 0.52 12.50 -26.03
C LEU A 101 0.56 11.30 -26.99
N THR A 102 -0.54 10.56 -27.15
CA THR A 102 -0.62 9.37 -28.02
C THR A 102 -1.42 9.65 -29.30
N ALA A 103 -2.19 10.74 -29.34
CA ALA A 103 -2.99 11.13 -30.49
C ALA A 103 -2.11 11.50 -31.71
N GLY A 104 -2.35 10.81 -32.84
CA GLY A 104 -1.63 11.05 -34.10
C GLY A 104 -0.16 10.63 -34.08
N GLN A 105 0.26 9.84 -33.09
CA GLN A 105 1.63 9.36 -32.96
C GLN A 105 1.72 7.89 -33.39
N ASP A 106 2.59 7.59 -34.36
CA ASP A 106 2.86 6.20 -34.78
C ASP A 106 3.94 5.55 -33.91
N GLN A 107 4.74 6.35 -33.20
CA GLN A 107 5.74 5.92 -32.25
C GLN A 107 5.59 6.64 -30.91
N LEU A 108 5.93 5.95 -29.83
CA LEU A 108 6.12 6.55 -28.52
C LEU A 108 7.61 6.77 -28.30
N ASP A 109 7.99 8.03 -28.15
CA ASP A 109 9.34 8.41 -27.77
C ASP A 109 9.44 8.56 -26.26
N ILE A 110 10.01 7.56 -25.58
CA ILE A 110 10.20 7.59 -24.13
C ILE A 110 11.63 8.06 -23.84
N ARG A 111 11.76 9.21 -23.17
CA ARG A 111 13.04 9.75 -22.72
C ARG A 111 13.20 9.60 -21.22
N PHE A 112 14.37 9.13 -20.82
CA PHE A 112 14.81 9.02 -19.44
C PHE A 112 15.90 10.06 -19.18
N GLU A 113 15.75 10.87 -18.14
CA GLU A 113 16.82 11.74 -17.66
C GLU A 113 17.39 11.19 -16.35
N HIS A 114 18.72 11.24 -16.24
CA HIS A 114 19.50 10.64 -15.16
C HIS A 114 20.29 11.71 -14.39
N PRO A 115 19.64 12.53 -13.54
CA PRO A 115 20.33 13.61 -12.81
C PRO A 115 21.45 13.12 -11.88
N ASN A 116 21.39 11.87 -11.45
CA ASN A 116 22.33 11.25 -10.51
C ASN A 116 23.29 10.27 -11.19
N LEU A 117 23.55 10.45 -12.49
CA LEU A 117 24.57 9.70 -13.22
C LEU A 117 25.94 9.84 -12.54
N ILE A 118 26.57 8.71 -12.23
CA ILE A 118 27.84 8.69 -11.50
C ILE A 118 28.74 7.56 -12.01
N ARG A 119 30.06 7.71 -11.87
CA ARG A 119 30.99 6.60 -12.11
C ARG A 119 31.29 5.89 -10.79
N PRO A 120 31.25 4.55 -10.72
CA PRO A 120 31.56 3.81 -9.51
C PRO A 120 32.95 4.10 -8.94
N ASP A 121 33.96 4.28 -9.82
CA ASP A 121 35.34 4.62 -9.44
C ASP A 121 35.50 6.01 -8.80
N MET A 122 34.49 6.88 -8.91
CA MET A 122 34.49 8.20 -8.25
C MET A 122 33.96 8.15 -6.81
N VAL A 123 33.33 7.04 -6.39
CA VAL A 123 32.64 6.91 -5.09
C VAL A 123 32.97 5.63 -4.32
N SER A 124 33.84 4.79 -4.87
CA SER A 124 34.25 3.52 -4.28
C SER A 124 35.58 3.06 -4.88
N ASP A 125 36.16 1.98 -4.35
CA ASP A 125 37.37 1.33 -4.90
C ASP A 125 37.11 0.51 -6.18
N SER A 126 35.94 0.71 -6.83
CA SER A 126 35.61 0.05 -8.09
C SER A 126 36.57 0.47 -9.19
N ARG A 127 36.90 -0.47 -10.09
CA ARG A 127 37.63 -0.19 -11.34
C ARG A 127 36.72 0.18 -12.50
N ASP A 128 35.40 0.17 -12.27
CA ASP A 128 34.42 0.52 -13.26
C ASP A 128 34.38 2.04 -13.45
N SER A 129 34.83 2.46 -14.63
CA SER A 129 34.92 3.86 -15.06
C SER A 129 33.75 4.28 -15.95
N GLU A 130 32.80 3.37 -16.20
CA GLU A 130 31.58 3.67 -16.92
C GLU A 130 30.61 4.47 -16.04
N PHE A 131 29.84 5.34 -16.68
CA PHE A 131 28.76 6.03 -15.98
C PHE A 131 27.58 5.09 -15.77
N HIS A 132 27.03 5.08 -14.56
CA HIS A 132 25.83 4.34 -14.20
C HIS A 132 24.81 5.24 -13.54
N SER A 133 23.53 4.94 -13.78
CA SER A 133 22.40 5.61 -13.14
C SER A 133 21.34 4.58 -12.78
N VAL A 134 20.42 4.31 -13.69
CA VAL A 134 19.32 3.37 -13.52
C VAL A 134 19.46 2.26 -14.56
N GLY A 135 19.43 1.01 -14.09
CA GLY A 135 19.30 -0.18 -14.90
C GLY A 135 17.83 -0.45 -15.19
N PHE A 136 17.48 -0.63 -16.47
CA PHE A 136 16.14 -0.95 -16.91
C PHE A 136 16.01 -2.45 -17.13
N ILE A 137 15.08 -3.09 -16.43
CA ILE A 137 14.86 -4.55 -16.46
C ILE A 137 13.70 -4.88 -17.39
N GLY A 138 12.59 -4.13 -17.29
CA GLY A 138 11.43 -4.39 -18.13
C GLY A 138 10.49 -3.20 -18.24
N LEU A 139 9.70 -3.21 -19.31
CA LEU A 139 8.64 -2.23 -19.56
C LEU A 139 7.34 -2.97 -19.89
N GLY A 140 6.33 -2.82 -19.05
CA GLY A 140 4.97 -3.18 -19.37
C GLY A 140 4.20 -1.99 -19.93
N VAL A 141 3.43 -2.20 -20.99
CA VAL A 141 2.52 -1.20 -21.56
C VAL A 141 1.10 -1.69 -21.45
N ALA A 142 0.23 -0.85 -20.90
CA ALA A 142 -1.18 -1.15 -20.72
C ALA A 142 -2.05 0.03 -21.14
N THR A 143 -3.32 -0.26 -21.41
CA THR A 143 -4.36 0.78 -21.50
C THR A 143 -5.04 0.94 -20.16
N TRP A 144 -5.42 2.17 -19.86
CA TRP A 144 -6.29 2.46 -18.72
C TRP A 144 -7.60 3.03 -19.26
N ARG A 145 -8.71 2.44 -18.82
CA ARG A 145 -10.04 3.02 -19.02
C ARG A 145 -10.70 3.16 -17.69
N GLU A 146 -11.00 4.41 -17.35
CA GLU A 146 -11.89 4.69 -16.25
C GLU A 146 -13.30 4.25 -16.67
N SER A 147 -13.87 3.31 -15.91
CA SER A 147 -15.26 2.94 -16.06
C SER A 147 -16.10 4.09 -15.51
N THR A 148 -16.86 4.73 -16.40
CA THR A 148 -17.89 5.70 -16.03
C THR A 148 -19.06 5.04 -15.30
N GLY A 149 -19.17 3.71 -15.37
CA GLY A 149 -20.11 2.92 -14.58
C GLY A 149 -19.50 2.53 -13.25
N ALA A 150 -19.78 3.28 -12.19
CA ALA A 150 -19.82 2.67 -10.87
C ALA A 150 -21.03 1.73 -10.87
N PRO A 151 -20.89 0.41 -10.65
CA PRO A 151 -22.04 -0.38 -10.26
C PRO A 151 -22.60 0.27 -8.99
N PRO A 152 -23.94 0.37 -8.87
CA PRO A 152 -24.53 0.93 -7.67
C PRO A 152 -23.91 0.22 -6.49
N ALA A 153 -23.34 0.99 -5.56
CA ALA A 153 -23.03 0.43 -4.25
C ALA A 153 -24.30 -0.29 -3.81
N ALA A 154 -24.21 -1.59 -3.53
CA ALA A 154 -25.30 -2.27 -2.86
C ALA A 154 -25.65 -1.37 -1.69
N ALA A 155 -26.92 -0.93 -1.63
CA ALA A 155 -27.35 0.00 -0.59
C ALA A 155 -26.86 -0.57 0.75
N PRO A 156 -26.20 0.26 1.61
CA PRO A 156 -25.75 -0.20 2.90
C PRO A 156 -26.93 -0.91 3.57
N ARG A 157 -26.72 -2.16 3.95
CA ARG A 157 -27.74 -2.92 4.65
C ARG A 157 -27.98 -2.13 5.94
N PRO A 158 -29.24 -1.76 6.27
CA PRO A 158 -29.48 -0.99 7.47
C PRO A 158 -28.83 -1.72 8.65
N PRO A 159 -28.09 -1.00 9.52
CA PRO A 159 -27.34 -1.63 10.58
C PRO A 159 -28.30 -2.47 11.43
N ALA A 160 -27.97 -3.74 11.65
CA ALA A 160 -28.63 -4.51 12.70
C ALA A 160 -28.50 -3.70 14.01
N PRO A 161 -29.58 -3.48 14.76
CA PRO A 161 -29.50 -2.75 16.01
C PRO A 161 -28.49 -3.45 16.92
N MET A 162 -27.62 -2.70 17.61
CA MET A 162 -26.56 -3.25 18.49
C MET A 162 -27.08 -4.27 19.53
N ARG A 163 -28.38 -4.25 19.86
CA ARG A 163 -29.04 -5.19 20.77
C ARG A 163 -29.11 -6.63 20.23
N ASP A 164 -29.00 -6.82 18.92
CA ASP A 164 -29.03 -8.14 18.28
C ASP A 164 -27.63 -8.78 18.16
N LEU A 165 -26.60 -8.12 18.71
CA LEU A 165 -25.25 -8.68 18.75
C LEU A 165 -25.20 -9.91 19.67
N PRO A 166 -24.52 -11.00 19.26
CA PRO A 166 -24.39 -12.20 20.08
C PRO A 166 -23.61 -11.94 21.37
N GLU A 167 -23.88 -12.73 22.42
CA GLU A 167 -23.05 -12.82 23.63
C GLU A 167 -21.63 -13.21 23.24
N VAL A 168 -20.62 -12.67 23.94
CA VAL A 168 -19.22 -12.96 23.59
C VAL A 168 -18.84 -14.42 23.83
N GLU A 169 -19.48 -15.06 24.82
CA GLU A 169 -19.31 -16.47 25.13
C GLU A 169 -19.89 -17.37 24.03
N ALA A 170 -20.80 -16.87 23.20
CA ALA A 170 -21.34 -17.57 22.05
C ALA A 170 -20.50 -17.42 20.78
N LEU A 171 -19.50 -16.53 20.77
CA LEU A 171 -18.62 -16.29 19.64
C LEU A 171 -17.37 -17.18 19.70
N SER A 172 -17.05 -17.82 18.57
CA SER A 172 -15.70 -18.34 18.36
C SER A 172 -14.70 -17.18 18.25
N ASP A 173 -13.41 -17.45 18.46
CA ASP A 173 -12.38 -16.42 18.29
C ASP A 173 -12.36 -15.87 16.85
N GLU A 174 -12.59 -16.73 15.84
CA GLU A 174 -12.74 -16.33 14.45
C GLU A 174 -13.86 -15.29 14.27
N GLN A 175 -15.06 -15.62 14.75
CA GLN A 175 -16.24 -14.75 14.63
C GLN A 175 -16.05 -13.43 15.41
N LEU A 176 -15.44 -13.50 16.59
CA LEU A 176 -15.12 -12.32 17.40
C LEU A 176 -14.23 -11.35 16.63
N MET A 177 -13.17 -11.86 15.99
CA MET A 177 -12.16 -11.01 15.34
C MET A 177 -12.69 -10.26 14.12
N HIS A 178 -13.82 -10.68 13.53
CA HIS A 178 -14.50 -9.93 12.47
C HIS A 178 -15.13 -8.61 12.96
N TYR A 179 -15.41 -8.46 14.26
CA TYR A 179 -15.90 -7.20 14.83
C TYR A 179 -14.81 -6.15 15.02
N PHE A 180 -13.55 -6.48 14.74
CA PHE A 180 -12.41 -5.58 14.92
C PHE A 180 -11.75 -5.23 13.60
N ALA A 181 -11.45 -3.96 13.38
CA ALA A 181 -10.77 -3.46 12.19
C ALA A 181 -9.44 -2.81 12.56
N SER A 182 -8.33 -3.25 11.96
CA SER A 182 -7.02 -2.60 12.16
C SER A 182 -7.02 -1.18 11.61
N LEU A 183 -6.40 -0.23 12.30
CA LEU A 183 -6.03 1.09 11.76
C LEU A 183 -4.55 1.19 11.34
N GLY A 184 -3.86 0.06 11.22
CA GLY A 184 -2.50 -0.02 10.66
C GLY A 184 -1.40 -0.12 11.72
N ASP A 185 -0.40 0.77 11.64
CA ASP A 185 0.92 0.69 12.30
C ASP A 185 1.85 -0.39 11.74
N ASN A 186 1.50 -1.66 11.88
CA ASN A 186 2.24 -2.78 11.31
C ASN A 186 1.36 -4.04 11.17
N CYS A 187 1.97 -5.19 10.90
CA CYS A 187 1.27 -6.46 10.67
C CYS A 187 0.66 -7.12 11.91
N GLU A 188 0.97 -6.67 13.12
CA GLU A 188 0.75 -7.42 14.35
C GLU A 188 -0.72 -7.77 14.59
N PHE A 189 -1.64 -6.80 14.51
CA PHE A 189 -3.05 -7.09 14.75
C PHE A 189 -3.65 -7.98 13.65
N GLY A 190 -3.19 -7.81 12.41
CA GLY A 190 -3.55 -8.71 11.31
C GLY A 190 -3.09 -10.15 11.55
N MET A 191 -1.94 -10.34 12.22
CA MET A 191 -1.45 -11.65 12.64
C MET A 191 -2.26 -12.22 13.80
N ALA A 192 -2.74 -11.38 14.73
CA ALA A 192 -3.68 -11.80 15.77
C ALA A 192 -5.01 -12.30 15.17
N GLN A 193 -5.55 -11.58 14.19
CA GLN A 193 -6.72 -12.04 13.42
C GLN A 193 -6.45 -13.39 12.74
N ARG A 194 -5.30 -13.52 12.04
CA ARG A 194 -4.91 -14.77 11.37
C ARG A 194 -4.74 -15.93 12.35
N TYR A 195 -4.19 -15.70 13.54
CA TYR A 195 -4.03 -16.72 14.57
C TYR A 195 -5.38 -17.25 15.08
N ALA A 196 -6.40 -16.40 15.07
CA ALA A 196 -7.79 -16.77 15.34
C ALA A 196 -8.53 -17.36 14.11
N ASN A 197 -7.83 -17.63 13.00
CA ASN A 197 -8.38 -18.03 11.70
C ASN A 197 -9.29 -16.99 11.02
N ALA A 198 -9.26 -15.73 11.46
CA ALA A 198 -10.00 -14.64 10.84
C ALA A 198 -9.18 -13.95 9.73
N GLU A 199 -9.76 -13.85 8.54
CA GLU A 199 -9.15 -13.21 7.37
C GLU A 199 -10.02 -12.05 6.81
N PRO A 200 -10.34 -11.00 7.61
CA PRO A 200 -11.16 -9.90 7.12
C PRO A 200 -10.43 -9.10 6.01
N LEU A 201 -11.21 -8.54 5.08
CA LEU A 201 -10.70 -7.73 3.96
C LEU A 201 -10.60 -6.25 4.34
N ASP A 202 -9.82 -5.96 5.37
CA ASP A 202 -9.64 -4.60 5.88
C ASP A 202 -8.51 -3.88 5.14
N LEU A 203 -8.71 -2.60 4.82
CA LEU A 203 -7.73 -1.80 4.08
C LEU A 203 -6.37 -1.72 4.78
N LEU A 204 -6.39 -1.55 6.11
CA LEU A 204 -5.20 -1.28 6.91
C LEU A 204 -4.68 -2.55 7.62
N ARG A 205 -5.22 -3.71 7.28
CA ARG A 205 -4.71 -4.99 7.77
C ARG A 205 -3.40 -5.32 7.06
N PHE A 206 -2.34 -5.53 7.84
CA PHE A 206 -0.95 -5.66 7.35
C PHE A 206 -0.40 -4.41 6.67
N ALA A 207 -0.95 -3.24 6.97
CA ALA A 207 -0.47 -1.98 6.44
C ALA A 207 0.32 -1.19 7.47
N GLY A 208 1.38 -0.53 7.01
CA GLY A 208 2.05 0.55 7.74
C GLY A 208 1.67 1.89 7.14
N LEU A 209 1.36 2.87 7.98
CA LEU A 209 1.20 4.27 7.60
C LEU A 209 1.49 5.20 8.79
N PRO A 210 2.01 6.42 8.56
CA PRO A 210 2.19 7.41 9.61
C PRO A 210 0.85 7.88 10.20
N PRO A 211 0.79 8.19 11.52
CA PRO A 211 -0.45 8.61 12.17
C PRO A 211 -1.12 9.82 11.50
N GLN A 212 -0.36 10.83 11.12
CA GLN A 212 -0.90 12.02 10.45
C GLN A 212 -1.57 11.69 9.11
N ASN A 213 -1.04 10.71 8.38
CA ASN A 213 -1.58 10.28 7.09
C ASN A 213 -2.81 9.37 7.28
N LEU A 214 -2.86 8.60 8.38
CA LEU A 214 -4.06 7.88 8.80
C LEU A 214 -5.23 8.84 9.04
N ALA A 215 -5.00 9.92 9.80
CA ALA A 215 -6.05 10.92 10.03
C ALA A 215 -6.50 11.61 8.73
N ALA A 216 -5.56 11.93 7.84
CA ALA A 216 -5.88 12.50 6.52
C ALA A 216 -6.69 11.53 5.65
N GLY A 217 -6.33 10.25 5.65
CA GLY A 217 -7.04 9.19 4.94
C GLY A 217 -8.43 8.90 5.51
N LEU A 218 -8.60 8.94 6.84
CA LEU A 218 -9.93 8.83 7.44
C LEU A 218 -10.81 10.03 7.11
N ALA A 219 -10.26 11.25 7.07
CA ALA A 219 -11.02 12.44 6.74
C ALA A 219 -11.63 12.42 5.31
N ASN A 220 -11.03 11.69 4.38
CA ASN A 220 -11.54 11.52 3.01
C ASN A 220 -11.93 10.08 2.67
N GLY A 221 -11.99 9.20 3.67
CA GLY A 221 -12.28 7.77 3.52
C GLY A 221 -11.40 7.05 2.49
N PHE A 222 -10.15 7.47 2.33
CA PHE A 222 -9.17 6.91 1.39
C PHE A 222 -9.64 6.88 -0.08
N ASP A 223 -10.43 7.85 -0.53
CA ASP A 223 -11.06 7.87 -1.87
C ASP A 223 -10.09 7.71 -3.05
N ASP A 224 -8.82 8.03 -2.84
CA ASP A 224 -7.80 8.01 -3.88
C ASP A 224 -6.61 7.08 -3.59
N ILE A 225 -6.77 6.15 -2.64
CA ILE A 225 -5.72 5.17 -2.35
C ILE A 225 -5.41 4.27 -3.55
N GLY A 226 -6.37 4.05 -4.46
CA GLY A 226 -6.18 3.25 -5.68
C GLY A 226 -5.73 4.05 -6.92
N LYS A 227 -5.34 5.32 -6.80
CA LYS A 227 -4.87 6.11 -7.96
C LYS A 227 -3.55 5.56 -8.49
N LEU A 228 -3.52 5.22 -9.78
CA LEU A 228 -2.39 4.51 -10.41
C LEU A 228 -1.06 5.25 -10.30
N ASP A 229 -1.06 6.57 -10.47
CA ASP A 229 0.13 7.40 -10.36
C ASP A 229 0.66 7.47 -8.92
N GLU A 230 -0.18 7.24 -7.92
CA GLU A 230 0.21 7.15 -6.51
C GLU A 230 0.80 5.78 -6.11
N LEU A 231 0.69 4.76 -6.97
CA LEU A 231 1.22 3.43 -6.70
C LEU A 231 2.66 3.26 -7.18
N GLN A 232 3.46 2.57 -6.37
CA GLN A 232 4.82 2.13 -6.68
C GLN A 232 5.07 0.79 -5.99
N PHE A 233 5.99 -0.01 -6.52
CA PHE A 233 6.47 -1.20 -5.82
C PHE A 233 7.96 -1.11 -5.58
N THR A 234 8.43 -1.69 -4.48
CA THR A 234 9.84 -1.98 -4.22
C THR A 234 10.01 -3.47 -4.04
N VAL A 235 11.21 -4.00 -4.31
CA VAL A 235 11.54 -5.38 -4.00
C VAL A 235 12.17 -5.46 -2.62
N PHE A 236 11.48 -6.10 -1.67
CA PHE A 236 12.00 -6.42 -0.34
C PHE A 236 12.69 -7.78 -0.37
N VAL A 237 13.90 -7.86 0.18
CA VAL A 237 14.70 -9.09 0.19
C VAL A 237 14.83 -9.60 1.62
N SER A 238 14.35 -10.83 1.87
CA SER A 238 14.47 -11.48 3.18
C SER A 238 14.59 -12.99 3.02
N GLY A 239 15.60 -13.61 3.62
CA GLY A 239 15.79 -15.07 3.58
C GLY A 239 15.90 -15.65 2.17
N GLY A 240 16.46 -14.90 1.21
CA GLY A 240 16.53 -15.29 -0.21
C GLY A 240 15.24 -15.07 -1.01
N ARG A 241 14.13 -14.75 -0.35
CA ARG A 241 12.87 -14.33 -0.99
C ARG A 241 12.98 -12.88 -1.45
N ARG A 242 12.44 -12.58 -2.63
CA ARG A 242 12.40 -11.24 -3.25
C ARG A 242 10.94 -10.89 -3.52
N GLU A 243 10.30 -10.22 -2.57
CA GLU A 243 8.87 -9.93 -2.60
C GLU A 243 8.61 -8.50 -3.07
N TYR A 244 7.57 -8.29 -3.88
CA TYR A 244 7.05 -6.96 -4.10
C TYR A 244 6.36 -6.41 -2.84
N VAL A 245 6.71 -5.19 -2.47
CA VAL A 245 6.02 -4.40 -1.46
C VAL A 245 5.36 -3.22 -2.16
N LEU A 246 4.06 -3.10 -1.98
CA LEU A 246 3.28 -1.98 -2.50
C LEU A 246 3.50 -0.75 -1.63
N HIS A 247 3.71 0.39 -2.29
CA HIS A 247 3.74 1.72 -1.69
C HIS A 247 2.68 2.58 -2.35
N GLN A 248 1.89 3.28 -1.53
CA GLN A 248 1.01 4.36 -1.98
C GLN A 248 1.57 5.67 -1.42
N ARG A 249 2.00 6.56 -2.32
CA ARG A 249 2.84 7.72 -1.97
C ARG A 249 2.10 8.76 -1.16
N ARG A 250 0.87 9.12 -1.53
CA ARG A 250 0.07 10.15 -0.84
C ARG A 250 -0.11 9.90 0.65
N TYR A 251 -0.35 8.65 1.06
CA TYR A 251 -0.57 8.29 2.46
C TYR A 251 0.68 7.72 3.13
N GLU A 252 1.79 7.57 2.40
CA GLU A 252 2.94 6.77 2.83
C GLU A 252 2.49 5.38 3.34
N PHE A 253 1.49 4.82 2.66
CA PHE A 253 0.95 3.50 2.96
C PHE A 253 1.87 2.46 2.34
N GLN A 254 2.19 1.42 3.11
CA GLN A 254 2.93 0.26 2.61
C GLN A 254 2.25 -1.05 3.00
N SER A 255 2.28 -2.02 2.09
CA SER A 255 1.78 -3.37 2.34
C SER A 255 2.53 -4.43 1.54
N HIS A 256 2.79 -5.57 2.16
CA HIS A 256 3.29 -6.77 1.49
C HIS A 256 2.26 -7.30 0.47
N THR A 257 2.69 -7.62 -0.75
CA THR A 257 1.79 -8.15 -1.79
C THR A 257 1.74 -9.67 -1.79
N SER A 258 2.63 -10.34 -1.06
CA SER A 258 2.88 -11.78 -1.09
C SER A 258 3.16 -12.33 -2.49
N VAL A 259 3.75 -11.50 -3.37
CA VAL A 259 4.12 -11.90 -4.74
C VAL A 259 5.61 -11.74 -4.89
N ASP A 260 6.27 -12.81 -5.28
CA ASP A 260 7.70 -12.81 -5.51
C ASP A 260 8.02 -12.30 -6.92
N GLU A 261 9.22 -11.74 -7.06
CA GLU A 261 9.75 -11.28 -8.34
C GLU A 261 9.71 -12.43 -9.37
N GLY A 262 9.16 -12.17 -10.55
CA GLY A 262 8.99 -13.16 -11.62
C GLY A 262 7.72 -14.01 -11.56
N GLN A 263 6.97 -14.03 -10.45
CA GLN A 263 5.72 -14.80 -10.37
C GLN A 263 4.58 -14.22 -11.21
N MET A 264 4.59 -12.90 -11.44
CA MET A 264 3.55 -12.17 -12.17
C MET A 264 4.17 -10.95 -12.88
N SER A 265 3.61 -10.57 -14.04
CA SER A 265 4.01 -9.30 -14.68
C SER A 265 3.64 -8.10 -13.80
N SER A 266 4.48 -7.07 -13.82
CA SER A 266 4.28 -5.85 -13.04
C SER A 266 2.95 -5.15 -13.35
N VAL A 267 2.46 -5.25 -14.60
CA VAL A 267 1.15 -4.70 -15.02
C VAL A 267 0.00 -5.46 -14.34
N ARG A 268 0.04 -6.80 -14.35
CA ARG A 268 -0.99 -7.61 -13.68
C ARG A 268 -0.97 -7.39 -12.17
N LEU A 269 0.21 -7.30 -11.56
CA LEU A 269 0.37 -7.00 -10.14
C LEU A 269 -0.24 -5.63 -9.80
N LEU A 270 0.06 -4.59 -10.58
CA LEU A 270 -0.52 -3.26 -10.43
C LEU A 270 -2.05 -3.30 -10.52
N GLY A 271 -2.60 -3.97 -11.52
CA GLY A 271 -4.05 -4.12 -11.68
C GLY A 271 -4.71 -4.84 -10.51
N ARG A 272 -4.06 -5.88 -9.96
CA ARG A 272 -4.54 -6.65 -8.80
C ARG A 272 -4.54 -5.81 -7.52
N GLU A 273 -3.41 -5.20 -7.18
CA GLU A 273 -3.29 -4.41 -5.94
C GLU A 273 -4.16 -3.16 -5.97
N ARG A 274 -4.27 -2.48 -7.12
CA ARG A 274 -5.20 -1.36 -7.29
C ARG A 274 -6.65 -1.75 -6.99
N LYS A 275 -7.12 -2.85 -7.59
CA LYS A 275 -8.49 -3.36 -7.35
C LYS A 275 -8.70 -3.76 -5.89
N LYS A 276 -7.71 -4.40 -5.27
CA LYS A 276 -7.75 -4.76 -3.84
C LYS A 276 -7.89 -3.52 -2.96
N LEU A 277 -7.08 -2.48 -3.19
CA LEU A 277 -7.16 -1.21 -2.46
C LEU A 277 -8.52 -0.53 -2.62
N ASP A 278 -9.05 -0.45 -3.85
CA ASP A 278 -10.37 0.14 -4.11
C ASP A 278 -11.51 -0.60 -3.40
N VAL A 279 -11.45 -1.94 -3.37
CA VAL A 279 -12.45 -2.77 -2.67
C VAL A 279 -12.34 -2.54 -1.17
N ALA A 280 -11.14 -2.63 -0.62
CA ALA A 280 -10.92 -2.51 0.82
C ALA A 280 -11.23 -1.09 1.34
N ALA A 281 -10.97 -0.04 0.57
CA ALA A 281 -11.36 1.33 0.90
C ALA A 281 -12.88 1.52 0.93
N ARG A 282 -13.62 0.86 0.03
CA ARG A 282 -15.09 0.87 0.06
C ARG A 282 -15.64 0.15 1.28
N PHE A 283 -15.06 -0.99 1.66
CA PHE A 283 -15.47 -1.69 2.88
C PHE A 283 -15.16 -0.87 4.13
N LEU A 284 -13.97 -0.28 4.23
CA LEU A 284 -13.65 0.65 5.32
C LEU A 284 -14.67 1.79 5.42
N ARG A 285 -15.07 2.38 4.28
CA ARG A 285 -16.10 3.43 4.27
C ARG A 285 -17.45 2.94 4.75
N SER A 286 -17.87 1.74 4.35
CA SER A 286 -19.09 1.12 4.86
C SER A 286 -19.00 0.96 6.37
N ASP A 287 -17.91 0.37 6.86
CA ASP A 287 -17.69 0.14 8.30
C ASP A 287 -17.71 1.44 9.11
N LEU A 288 -17.13 2.52 8.58
CA LEU A 288 -17.14 3.85 9.19
C LEU A 288 -18.54 4.46 9.28
N ILE A 289 -19.39 4.25 8.27
CA ILE A 289 -20.78 4.74 8.23
C ILE A 289 -21.67 3.88 9.14
N ASP A 290 -21.54 2.57 9.04
CA ASP A 290 -22.38 1.60 9.74
C ASP A 290 -22.03 1.56 11.25
N ALA A 291 -20.79 1.90 11.61
CA ALA A 291 -20.27 1.97 12.98
C ALA A 291 -20.47 0.66 13.77
N GLN A 292 -20.37 -0.48 13.08
CA GLN A 292 -20.58 -1.83 13.63
C GLN A 292 -19.28 -2.59 13.94
N ARG A 293 -18.15 -1.88 14.00
CA ARG A 293 -16.85 -2.46 14.32
C ARG A 293 -16.12 -1.62 15.36
N ILE A 294 -15.23 -2.28 16.08
CA ILE A 294 -14.26 -1.66 16.97
C ILE A 294 -12.98 -1.46 16.17
N PHE A 295 -12.59 -0.21 15.96
CA PHE A 295 -11.34 0.13 15.29
C PHE A 295 -10.18 0.01 16.28
N VAL A 296 -9.12 -0.70 15.89
CA VAL A 296 -7.97 -0.98 16.74
C VAL A 296 -6.80 -0.10 16.30
N TYR A 297 -6.30 0.71 17.23
CA TYR A 297 -5.10 1.51 17.05
C TYR A 297 -4.06 1.13 18.09
N LYS A 298 -2.84 0.87 17.65
CA LYS A 298 -1.70 0.61 18.52
C LYS A 298 -0.45 1.23 17.90
N ARG A 299 0.54 1.53 18.74
CA ARG A 299 1.86 2.01 18.30
C ARG A 299 2.92 1.46 19.25
N ASN A 300 4.06 1.06 18.69
CA ASN A 300 5.20 0.68 19.51
C ASN A 300 5.95 1.92 20.06
N ASP A 301 5.83 3.06 19.39
CA ASP A 301 6.47 4.31 19.78
C ASP A 301 5.65 5.07 20.83
N VAL A 302 6.06 4.93 22.09
CA VAL A 302 5.48 5.60 23.26
C VAL A 302 5.66 7.12 23.27
N THR A 303 6.58 7.68 22.47
CA THR A 303 6.83 9.14 22.45
C THR A 303 5.74 9.94 21.71
N ARG A 304 4.84 9.25 21.00
CA ARG A 304 3.73 9.83 20.22
C ARG A 304 2.35 9.29 20.64
N SER A 305 2.21 8.90 21.91
CA SER A 305 1.00 8.27 22.47
C SER A 305 -0.23 9.19 22.55
N ASP A 306 -0.10 10.47 22.23
CA ASP A 306 -1.18 11.47 22.25
C ASP A 306 -2.09 11.45 21.01
N PHE A 307 -1.77 10.65 19.98
CA PHE A 307 -2.51 10.65 18.71
C PHE A 307 -3.86 9.91 18.75
N ALA A 308 -4.10 9.08 19.77
CA ALA A 308 -5.31 8.26 19.85
C ALA A 308 -6.60 9.10 19.96
N LEU A 309 -6.57 10.21 20.69
CA LEU A 309 -7.74 11.08 20.85
C LEU A 309 -8.08 11.84 19.54
N PRO A 310 -7.13 12.51 18.85
CA PRO A 310 -7.38 13.05 17.52
C PRO A 310 -7.92 12.02 16.53
N LEU A 311 -7.39 10.79 16.57
CA LEU A 311 -7.86 9.69 15.73
C LEU A 311 -9.30 9.29 16.05
N PHE A 312 -9.63 9.17 17.34
CA PHE A 312 -10.99 8.91 17.78
C PHE A 312 -11.96 9.98 17.28
N GLN A 313 -11.60 11.26 17.38
CA GLN A 313 -12.42 12.36 16.85
C GLN A 313 -12.68 12.20 15.35
N ARG A 314 -11.68 11.80 14.56
CA ARG A 314 -11.86 11.52 13.12
C ARG A 314 -12.81 10.37 12.83
N LEU A 315 -12.81 9.32 13.66
CA LEU A 315 -13.80 8.25 13.52
C LEU A 315 -15.20 8.74 13.87
N ARG A 316 -15.32 9.65 14.84
CA ARG A 316 -16.60 10.24 15.25
C ARG A 316 -17.21 11.17 14.21
N ASP A 317 -16.41 11.75 13.32
CA ASP A 317 -16.89 12.51 12.17
C ASP A 317 -17.77 11.66 11.22
N TRP A 318 -17.58 10.33 11.19
CA TRP A 318 -18.36 9.41 10.34
C TRP A 318 -19.61 8.83 11.00
N GLY A 319 -19.66 8.79 12.34
CA GLY A 319 -20.72 8.12 13.07
C GLY A 319 -20.32 7.72 14.49
N PRO A 320 -21.14 6.92 15.18
CA PRO A 320 -20.88 6.51 16.56
C PRO A 320 -19.79 5.43 16.70
N ASN A 321 -18.73 5.53 15.90
CA ASN A 321 -17.62 4.59 15.85
C ASN A 321 -16.92 4.43 17.20
N THR A 322 -16.36 3.23 17.43
CA THR A 322 -15.62 2.88 18.64
C THR A 322 -14.14 2.68 18.31
N LEU A 323 -13.26 3.30 19.10
CA LEU A 323 -11.81 3.11 19.05
C LEU A 323 -11.34 2.31 20.27
N LEU A 324 -10.54 1.29 20.03
CA LEU A 324 -9.70 0.61 21.01
C LEU A 324 -8.24 1.03 20.79
N HIS A 325 -7.73 1.88 21.68
CA HIS A 325 -6.32 2.23 21.73
C HIS A 325 -5.56 1.23 22.60
N VAL A 326 -4.67 0.46 22.00
CA VAL A 326 -3.90 -0.57 22.71
C VAL A 326 -2.53 -0.03 23.06
N VAL A 327 -2.15 -0.18 24.33
CA VAL A 327 -0.86 0.20 24.88
C VAL A 327 -0.16 -1.01 25.50
N GLN A 328 1.16 -0.99 25.52
CA GLN A 328 1.94 -2.00 26.24
C GLN A 328 1.93 -1.68 27.73
N GLY A 329 1.79 -2.73 28.55
CA GLY A 329 1.44 -2.68 29.98
C GLY A 329 1.94 -1.48 30.77
N GLU A 330 1.01 -0.84 31.45
CA GLU A 330 1.26 0.20 32.45
C GLU A 330 1.06 -0.38 33.85
N ASN A 331 1.75 0.18 34.85
CA ASN A 331 1.62 -0.26 36.24
C ASN A 331 0.16 -0.23 36.69
N GLY A 332 -0.38 -1.37 37.13
CA GLY A 332 -1.75 -1.49 37.65
C GLY A 332 -2.77 -2.13 36.70
N HIS A 333 -2.39 -2.46 35.46
CA HIS A 333 -3.27 -3.13 34.50
C HIS A 333 -2.69 -4.47 34.02
N ALA A 334 -3.49 -5.53 34.08
CA ALA A 334 -3.12 -6.84 33.57
C ALA A 334 -3.28 -6.90 32.03
N PRO A 335 -2.49 -7.72 31.33
CA PRO A 335 -2.69 -7.96 29.91
C PRO A 335 -4.11 -8.47 29.61
N GLY A 336 -4.79 -7.82 28.68
CA GLY A 336 -6.19 -8.06 28.35
C GLY A 336 -7.18 -7.12 29.04
N ASP A 337 -6.75 -6.34 30.04
CA ASP A 337 -7.61 -5.34 30.67
C ASP A 337 -8.04 -4.25 29.68
N VAL A 338 -9.25 -3.74 29.88
CA VAL A 338 -9.84 -2.67 29.08
C VAL A 338 -10.47 -1.63 29.99
N GLU A 339 -10.07 -0.38 29.83
CA GLU A 339 -10.69 0.76 30.49
C GLU A 339 -11.52 1.60 29.51
N VAL A 340 -12.57 2.21 30.03
CA VAL A 340 -13.42 3.15 29.30
C VAL A 340 -12.89 4.56 29.55
N LEU A 341 -12.35 5.20 28.52
CA LEU A 341 -11.91 6.59 28.59
C LEU A 341 -13.05 7.56 28.30
N ALA A 342 -13.89 7.21 27.32
CA ALA A 342 -15.11 7.93 26.98
C ALA A 342 -16.11 7.00 26.26
N ASP A 343 -17.31 7.49 25.97
CA ASP A 343 -18.23 6.78 25.09
C ASP A 343 -17.62 6.59 23.70
N GLY A 344 -17.52 5.34 23.24
CA GLY A 344 -16.80 4.96 22.03
C GLY A 344 -15.27 4.95 22.13
N PHE A 345 -14.66 5.35 23.26
CA PHE A 345 -13.19 5.36 23.38
C PHE A 345 -12.72 4.43 24.51
N LEU A 346 -12.04 3.36 24.11
CA LEU A 346 -11.51 2.33 24.99
C LEU A 346 -9.98 2.38 24.97
N ARG A 347 -9.35 2.09 26.11
CA ARG A 347 -7.92 1.78 26.17
C ARG A 347 -7.73 0.34 26.62
N GLY A 348 -6.89 -0.38 25.90
CA GLY A 348 -6.57 -1.78 26.11
C GLY A 348 -5.11 -1.98 26.48
N TYR A 349 -4.83 -2.95 27.33
CA TYR A 349 -3.48 -3.25 27.78
C TYR A 349 -3.00 -4.60 27.26
N ILE A 350 -1.76 -4.63 26.76
CA ILE A 350 -1.11 -5.87 26.29
C ILE A 350 0.26 -6.03 26.95
N ASP A 351 0.73 -7.26 27.13
CA ASP A 351 2.04 -7.57 27.72
C ASP A 351 3.21 -7.14 26.81
N ARG A 352 3.06 -7.31 25.51
CA ARG A 352 4.09 -6.98 24.51
C ARG A 352 3.51 -6.68 23.14
N PHE A 353 4.16 -5.78 22.42
CA PHE A 353 4.02 -5.65 20.97
C PHE A 353 5.07 -6.45 20.22
N SER A 354 4.75 -6.83 18.98
CA SER A 354 5.75 -7.31 18.04
C SER A 354 6.62 -6.15 17.57
N THR A 355 7.93 -6.36 17.41
CA THR A 355 8.83 -5.32 16.89
C THR A 355 8.51 -4.99 15.44
N TYR A 356 8.89 -3.79 14.98
CA TYR A 356 8.67 -3.40 13.58
C TYR A 356 9.38 -4.34 12.60
N ASP A 357 10.59 -4.80 12.93
CA ASP A 357 11.38 -5.70 12.10
C ASP A 357 10.85 -7.15 12.09
N ASN A 358 9.95 -7.50 13.01
CA ASN A 358 9.43 -8.87 13.13
C ASN A 358 7.93 -8.88 13.48
N ALA A 359 7.15 -8.03 12.81
CA ALA A 359 5.70 -7.93 13.02
C ALA A 359 4.93 -9.22 12.66
N ALA A 360 5.57 -10.14 11.93
CA ALA A 360 5.03 -11.46 11.58
C ALA A 360 5.24 -12.54 12.67
N ALA A 361 6.00 -12.24 13.73
CA ALA A 361 6.15 -13.14 14.86
C ALA A 361 4.80 -13.45 15.52
N PRO A 362 4.67 -14.59 16.23
CA PRO A 362 3.47 -14.92 16.98
C PRO A 362 3.01 -13.74 17.88
N PRO A 363 1.79 -13.22 17.67
CA PRO A 363 1.27 -12.09 18.43
C PRO A 363 1.11 -12.50 19.90
N SER A 364 0.96 -11.52 20.79
CA SER A 364 0.63 -11.84 22.17
C SER A 364 -0.71 -12.58 22.27
N PRO A 365 -0.81 -13.67 23.05
CA PRO A 365 -2.10 -14.31 23.33
C PRO A 365 -3.12 -13.37 23.98
N ALA A 366 -2.67 -12.30 24.65
CA ALA A 366 -3.54 -11.33 25.30
C ALA A 366 -4.43 -10.56 24.31
N TRP A 367 -4.11 -10.55 23.01
CA TRP A 367 -4.97 -9.96 21.97
C TRP A 367 -6.39 -10.53 21.98
N ILE A 368 -6.56 -11.85 22.16
CA ILE A 368 -7.89 -12.47 22.16
C ILE A 368 -8.69 -12.07 23.40
N THR A 369 -8.06 -12.14 24.58
CA THR A 369 -8.68 -11.68 25.84
C THR A 369 -9.07 -10.21 25.75
N LEU A 370 -8.20 -9.37 25.19
CA LEU A 370 -8.43 -7.95 24.99
C LEU A 370 -9.64 -7.68 24.08
N CYS A 371 -9.74 -8.38 22.95
CA CYS A 371 -10.88 -8.29 22.05
C CYS A 371 -12.18 -8.77 22.73
N ARG A 372 -12.15 -9.88 23.48
CA ARG A 372 -13.32 -10.37 24.23
C ARG A 372 -13.82 -9.32 25.22
N ASN A 373 -12.91 -8.75 26.00
CA ASN A 373 -13.23 -7.73 27.01
C ASN A 373 -13.77 -6.45 26.36
N SER A 374 -13.15 -5.99 25.27
CA SER A 374 -13.57 -4.80 24.53
C SER A 374 -14.97 -4.98 23.92
N TYR A 375 -15.25 -6.15 23.34
CA TYR A 375 -16.54 -6.46 22.75
C TYR A 375 -17.67 -6.50 23.80
N ARG A 376 -17.43 -7.08 25.00
CA ARG A 376 -18.42 -7.05 26.09
C ARG A 376 -18.82 -5.61 26.44
N ILE A 377 -17.83 -4.74 26.63
CA ILE A 377 -18.06 -3.31 26.95
C ILE A 377 -18.81 -2.61 25.81
N TRP A 378 -18.38 -2.82 24.57
CA TRP A 378 -19.00 -2.21 23.39
C TRP A 378 -20.46 -2.62 23.23
N ARG A 379 -20.78 -3.91 23.38
CA ARG A 379 -22.15 -4.44 23.28
C ARG A 379 -23.07 -3.87 24.36
N GLN A 380 -22.61 -3.83 25.61
CA GLN A 380 -23.41 -3.32 26.74
C GLN A 380 -23.85 -1.85 26.52
N ARG A 381 -23.03 -1.04 25.83
CA ARG A 381 -23.37 0.36 25.51
C ARG A 381 -24.56 0.51 24.55
N GLY A 382 -24.74 -0.43 23.63
CA GLY A 382 -25.89 -0.46 22.72
C GLY A 382 -27.22 -0.67 23.45
N CYS A 383 -27.19 -1.26 24.64
CA CYS A 383 -28.38 -1.46 25.46
C CYS A 383 -28.89 -0.16 26.11
N PHE A 384 -28.01 0.80 26.43
CA PHE A 384 -28.35 2.02 27.18
C PHE A 384 -28.88 3.20 26.33
N ARG A 385 -28.57 3.27 25.02
CA ARG A 385 -28.98 4.42 24.17
C ARG A 385 -30.46 4.46 23.74
N HIS A 386 -31.30 3.55 24.23
CA HIS A 386 -32.72 3.43 23.88
C HIS A 386 -33.63 3.39 25.13
N ALA A 387 -33.15 3.90 26.27
CA ALA A 387 -33.92 3.97 27.50
C ALA A 387 -34.52 5.38 27.76
N ASP A 388 -34.30 6.35 26.87
CA ASP A 388 -34.81 7.73 26.98
C ASP A 388 -35.76 8.07 25.82
#